data_AF-F2IGD0-F1
#
_entry.id   AF-F2IGD0-F1
#
_cell.length_a   1.000
_cell.length_b   1.000
_cell.length_c   1.000
_cell.angle_alpha   90.00
_cell.angle_beta   90.00
_cell.angle_gamma   90.00
#
_symmetry.space_group_name_H-M   'P 1'
#
loop_
_entity.id
_entity.type
_entity.pdbx_description
1 polymer ?
#
loop_
_entity_poly.entity_id
_entity_poly.type
_entity_poly.pdbx_seq_one_letter_code
_entity_poly.pdbx_strand_id
1 'polypeptide(L)'
;MNKLLLFFLSLMSGISFAQELSSAQKKEWKTELQKMEKSDQYYRVKMAKNPALNNDSIWKLQSDIDSINKATFVELTTKYGYPTMGRVRYAGTIGMILHFTLEEDFIQLKELFYSELKKGNMPPKEYAWWYDRCQRNMHQPIYFGQYTNEKFCGDQLKLFNERRKEIGLEELVGNLNCI
;
A
#
# COMPACT_ATOMS: atom_id res chain seq x y z
N MET A 1 -32.04 -16.37 43.99
CA MET A 1 -31.88 -15.32 42.97
C MET A 1 -30.80 -14.35 43.42
N ASN A 2 -29.60 -14.40 42.84
CA ASN A 2 -29.05 -13.27 42.09
C ASN A 2 -27.68 -13.66 41.51
N LYS A 3 -27.67 -13.72 40.18
CA LYS A 3 -26.50 -13.87 39.33
C LYS A 3 -25.64 -12.61 39.49
N LEU A 4 -24.45 -12.73 40.04
CA LEU A 4 -23.42 -11.69 39.89
C LEU A 4 -22.11 -12.33 39.44
N LEU A 5 -22.21 -13.02 38.30
CA LEU A 5 -21.07 -13.35 37.45
C LEU A 5 -20.88 -12.17 36.50
N LEU A 6 -20.38 -11.05 37.02
CA LEU A 6 -20.01 -9.89 36.19
C LEU A 6 -18.59 -10.12 35.68
N PHE A 7 -18.56 -10.71 34.49
CA PHE A 7 -17.47 -10.76 33.54
C PHE A 7 -16.70 -9.43 33.51
N PHE A 8 -15.52 -9.39 34.13
CA PHE A 8 -14.46 -8.45 33.78
C PHE A 8 -13.78 -8.95 32.49
N LEU A 9 -14.52 -8.94 31.37
CA LEU A 9 -13.88 -8.88 30.06
C LEU A 9 -13.53 -7.42 29.84
N SER A 10 -12.36 -7.04 30.35
CA SER A 10 -11.66 -5.83 29.92
C SER A 10 -11.63 -5.84 28.39
N LEU A 11 -12.42 -4.98 27.77
CA LEU A 11 -12.24 -4.52 26.40
C LEU A 11 -10.83 -3.91 26.32
N MET A 12 -9.83 -4.75 26.10
CA MET A 12 -8.64 -4.33 25.37
C MET A 12 -9.13 -4.13 23.94
N SER A 13 -9.69 -2.96 23.67
CA SER A 13 -9.69 -2.39 22.34
C SER A 13 -8.22 -2.29 21.95
N GLY A 14 -7.70 -3.40 21.43
CA GLY A 14 -6.30 -3.59 21.12
C GLY A 14 -5.94 -2.58 20.06
N ILE A 15 -5.34 -1.48 20.50
CA ILE A 15 -4.40 -0.76 19.66
C ILE A 15 -3.31 -1.79 19.42
N SER A 16 -3.43 -2.53 18.32
CA SER A 16 -2.41 -3.44 17.84
C SER A 16 -1.21 -2.57 17.53
N PHE A 17 -0.31 -2.41 18.49
CA PHE A 17 0.91 -1.67 18.27
C PHE A 17 1.76 -2.50 17.32
N ALA A 18 2.18 -1.84 16.23
CA ALA A 18 3.18 -2.33 15.31
C ALA A 18 4.31 -3.06 16.07
N GLN A 19 4.52 -4.35 15.77
CA GLN A 19 5.64 -5.08 16.36
C GLN A 19 6.94 -4.32 16.12
N GLU A 20 7.67 -4.03 17.19
CA GLU A 20 8.95 -3.36 17.08
C GLU A 20 9.99 -4.32 16.47
N LEU A 21 10.69 -3.83 15.45
CA LEU A 21 11.75 -4.59 14.79
C LEU A 21 13.08 -4.44 15.53
N SER A 22 13.80 -5.55 15.68
CA SER A 22 15.18 -5.54 16.12
C SER A 22 16.07 -4.80 15.12
N SER A 23 17.24 -4.33 15.56
CA SER A 23 18.21 -3.69 14.68
C SER A 23 18.64 -4.59 13.51
N ALA A 24 18.72 -5.90 13.73
CA ALA A 24 19.03 -6.87 12.69
C ALA A 24 17.92 -6.96 11.65
N GLN A 25 16.66 -7.06 12.08
CA GLN A 25 15.50 -7.10 11.19
C GLN A 25 15.35 -5.80 10.37
N LYS A 26 15.55 -4.64 11.00
CA LYS A 26 15.56 -3.33 10.31
C LYS A 26 16.64 -3.30 9.22
N LYS A 27 17.84 -3.82 9.53
CA LYS A 27 18.96 -3.87 8.59
C LYS A 27 18.71 -4.83 7.42
N GLU A 28 18.23 -6.04 7.70
CA GLU A 28 17.84 -7.02 6.68
C GLU A 28 16.82 -6.40 5.74
N TRP A 29 15.75 -5.84 6.30
CA TRP A 29 14.70 -5.22 5.51
C TRP A 29 15.18 -4.11 4.59
N LYS A 30 15.93 -3.16 5.16
CA LYS A 30 16.47 -2.03 4.41
C LYS A 30 17.38 -2.51 3.28
N THR A 31 18.18 -3.55 3.53
CA THR A 31 19.08 -4.13 2.52
C THR A 31 18.28 -4.71 1.36
N GLU A 32 17.21 -5.47 1.65
CA GLU A 32 16.37 -6.05 0.59
C GLU A 32 15.57 -4.98 -0.17
N LEU A 33 15.01 -3.98 0.52
CA LEU A 33 14.36 -2.84 -0.15
C LEU A 33 15.31 -2.12 -1.12
N GLN A 34 16.56 -1.88 -0.71
CA GLN A 34 17.57 -1.26 -1.57
C GLN A 34 17.90 -2.11 -2.81
N LYS A 35 17.96 -3.43 -2.65
CA LYS A 35 18.17 -4.34 -3.79
C LYS A 35 16.97 -4.30 -4.75
N MET A 36 15.75 -4.36 -4.21
CA MET A 36 14.53 -4.34 -5.00
C MET A 36 14.33 -3.00 -5.74
N GLU A 37 14.59 -1.86 -5.10
CA GLU A 37 14.54 -0.55 -5.77
C GLU A 37 15.57 -0.47 -6.92
N LYS A 38 16.79 -0.95 -6.66
CA LYS A 38 17.84 -0.96 -7.68
C LYS A 38 17.47 -1.84 -8.88
N SER A 39 16.89 -3.02 -8.65
CA SER A 39 16.46 -3.90 -9.73
C SER A 39 15.25 -3.33 -10.48
N ASP A 40 14.24 -2.82 -9.76
CA ASP A 40 13.03 -2.21 -10.31
C ASP A 40 13.38 -1.05 -11.25
N GLN A 41 14.30 -0.17 -10.85
CA GLN A 41 14.67 1.00 -11.63
C GLN A 41 15.60 0.70 -12.82
N TYR A 42 16.20 -0.50 -12.89
CA TYR A 42 17.25 -0.79 -13.87
C TYR A 42 16.79 -0.66 -15.33
N TYR A 43 15.75 -1.39 -15.75
CA TYR A 43 15.23 -1.29 -17.11
C TYR A 43 14.36 -0.05 -17.31
N ARG A 44 13.60 0.37 -16.29
CA ARG A 44 12.79 1.60 -16.35
C ARG A 44 13.64 2.83 -16.70
N VAL A 45 14.78 3.03 -16.03
CA VAL A 45 15.69 4.15 -16.31
C VAL A 45 16.33 4.02 -17.69
N LYS A 46 16.67 2.80 -18.14
CA LYS A 46 17.21 2.59 -19.49
C LYS A 46 16.19 2.93 -20.58
N MET A 47 14.94 2.49 -20.43
CA MET A 47 13.86 2.80 -21.37
C MET A 47 13.53 4.29 -21.36
N ALA A 48 13.54 4.95 -20.19
CA ALA A 48 13.33 6.39 -20.09
C ALA A 48 14.44 7.20 -20.80
N LYS A 49 15.70 6.77 -20.68
CA LYS A 49 16.85 7.43 -21.34
C LYS A 49 16.95 7.12 -22.84
N ASN A 50 16.48 5.95 -23.25
CA ASN A 50 16.47 5.53 -24.64
C ASN A 50 15.13 4.85 -24.98
N PRO A 51 14.13 5.63 -25.41
CA PRO A 51 12.80 5.09 -25.74
C PRO A 51 12.80 4.02 -26.82
N ALA A 52 13.83 3.91 -27.67
CA ALA A 52 13.95 2.84 -28.67
C ALA A 52 14.15 1.45 -28.03
N LEU A 53 14.56 1.38 -26.76
CA LEU A 53 14.63 0.13 -25.98
C LEU A 53 13.27 -0.30 -25.43
N ASN A 54 12.24 0.53 -25.55
CA ASN A 54 10.89 0.22 -25.08
C ASN A 54 10.23 -0.79 -26.03
N ASN A 55 10.53 -2.07 -25.82
CA ASN A 55 10.02 -3.19 -26.58
C ASN A 55 9.65 -4.36 -25.68
N ASP A 56 8.93 -5.33 -26.23
CA ASP A 56 8.38 -6.48 -25.51
C ASP A 56 9.45 -7.30 -24.77
N SER A 57 10.64 -7.45 -25.35
CA SER A 57 11.74 -8.19 -24.73
C SER A 57 12.24 -7.52 -23.46
N ILE A 58 12.39 -6.19 -23.45
CA ILE A 58 12.79 -5.46 -22.25
C ILE A 58 11.66 -5.45 -21.22
N TRP A 59 10.41 -5.33 -21.65
CA TRP A 59 9.26 -5.44 -20.75
C TRP A 59 9.12 -6.80 -20.10
N LYS A 60 9.45 -7.89 -20.80
CA LYS A 60 9.48 -9.23 -20.21
C LYS A 60 10.49 -9.31 -19.07
N LEU A 61 11.69 -8.76 -19.27
CA LEU A 61 12.73 -8.71 -18.23
C LEU A 61 12.31 -7.83 -17.03
N GLN A 62 11.65 -6.70 -17.29
CA GLN A 62 11.08 -5.88 -16.21
C GLN A 62 9.99 -6.63 -15.44
N SER A 63 9.10 -7.34 -16.14
CA SER A 63 8.03 -8.13 -15.52
C SER A 63 8.58 -9.24 -14.62
N ASP A 64 9.67 -9.90 -15.04
CA ASP A 64 10.33 -10.91 -14.21
C ASP A 64 10.93 -10.30 -12.93
N ILE A 65 11.52 -9.10 -13.03
CA ILE A 65 12.00 -8.34 -11.87
C ILE A 65 10.85 -7.93 -10.95
N ASP A 66 9.76 -7.41 -11.50
CA ASP A 66 8.58 -6.99 -10.74
C ASP A 66 8.01 -8.19 -9.95
N SER A 67 7.98 -9.39 -10.55
CA SER A 67 7.55 -10.63 -9.91
C SER A 67 8.46 -11.06 -8.75
N ILE A 68 9.78 -11.05 -8.95
CA ILE A 68 10.77 -11.39 -7.91
C ILE A 68 10.71 -10.40 -6.75
N ASN A 69 10.63 -9.11 -7.05
CA ASN A 69 10.53 -8.05 -6.05
C ASN A 69 9.22 -8.19 -5.26
N LYS A 70 8.09 -8.48 -5.93
CA LYS A 70 6.81 -8.71 -5.27
C LYS A 70 6.88 -9.90 -4.30
N ALA A 71 7.40 -11.05 -4.75
CA ALA A 71 7.52 -12.24 -3.92
C ALA A 71 8.37 -11.97 -2.67
N THR A 72 9.52 -11.32 -2.86
CA THR A 72 10.42 -10.92 -1.76
C THR A 72 9.71 -9.95 -0.81
N PHE A 73 9.01 -8.94 -1.34
CA PHE A 73 8.29 -7.96 -0.54
C PHE A 73 7.16 -8.59 0.29
N VAL A 74 6.42 -9.55 -0.28
CA VAL A 74 5.35 -10.29 0.41
C VAL A 74 5.91 -11.16 1.53
N GLU A 75 6.98 -11.92 1.26
CA GLU A 75 7.64 -12.77 2.27
C GLU A 75 8.07 -11.92 3.46
N LEU A 76 8.80 -10.86 3.17
CA LEU A 76 9.27 -9.90 4.13
C LEU A 76 8.08 -9.28 4.89
N THR A 77 7.08 -8.73 4.21
CA THR A 77 5.88 -8.11 4.84
C THR A 77 5.16 -9.09 5.75
N THR A 78 5.08 -10.35 5.37
CA THR A 78 4.50 -11.40 6.21
C THR A 78 5.35 -11.65 7.47
N LYS A 79 6.68 -11.62 7.33
CA LYS A 79 7.64 -11.92 8.40
C LYS A 79 7.80 -10.79 9.42
N TYR A 80 7.90 -9.53 8.97
CA TYR A 80 8.21 -8.36 9.83
C TYR A 80 7.17 -7.23 9.75
N GLY A 81 6.13 -7.37 8.93
CA GLY A 81 5.13 -6.33 8.70
C GLY A 81 5.58 -5.24 7.71
N TYR A 82 4.65 -4.34 7.36
CA TYR A 82 4.85 -3.34 6.31
C TYR A 82 5.97 -2.32 6.65
N PRO A 83 6.85 -1.96 5.71
CA PRO A 83 8.07 -1.24 6.03
C PRO A 83 7.97 0.27 5.79
N THR A 84 7.36 0.96 6.73
CA THR A 84 7.34 2.43 6.72
C THR A 84 8.71 3.03 6.95
N MET A 85 8.87 4.29 6.50
CA MET A 85 10.03 5.11 6.78
C MET A 85 10.38 5.14 8.29
N GLY A 86 9.37 5.19 9.17
CA GLY A 86 9.59 5.17 10.62
C GLY A 86 10.16 3.84 11.14
N ARG A 87 9.82 2.71 10.52
CA ARG A 87 10.24 1.37 10.97
C ARG A 87 11.61 0.98 10.45
N VAL A 88 11.90 1.25 9.18
CA VAL A 88 13.12 0.77 8.50
C VAL A 88 14.05 1.88 7.99
N ARG A 89 13.67 3.16 8.16
CA ARG A 89 14.46 4.34 7.72
C ARG A 89 14.84 4.26 6.24
N TYR A 90 13.84 3.98 5.42
CA TYR A 90 13.92 3.90 3.98
C TYR A 90 12.63 4.40 3.32
N ALA A 91 12.75 5.23 2.28
CA ALA A 91 11.62 5.94 1.66
C ALA A 91 11.12 5.31 0.35
N GLY A 92 11.85 4.36 -0.24
CA GLY A 92 11.54 3.80 -1.56
C GLY A 92 10.37 2.81 -1.60
N THR A 93 9.77 2.48 -0.45
CA THR A 93 8.71 1.45 -0.34
C THR A 93 7.52 1.75 -1.26
N ILE A 94 7.02 2.99 -1.25
CA ILE A 94 5.81 3.36 -2.00
C ILE A 94 6.03 3.30 -3.53
N GLY A 95 7.20 3.73 -4.01
CA GLY A 95 7.52 3.73 -5.44
C GLY A 95 7.45 2.32 -6.02
N MET A 96 8.00 1.35 -5.30
CA MET A 96 7.99 -0.05 -5.70
C MET A 96 6.58 -0.66 -5.69
N ILE A 97 5.80 -0.49 -4.62
CA ILE A 97 4.47 -1.13 -4.56
C ILE A 97 3.48 -0.53 -5.56
N LEU A 98 3.70 0.68 -6.06
CA LEU A 98 2.92 1.27 -7.16
C LEU A 98 3.14 0.57 -8.52
N HIS A 99 4.03 -0.43 -8.56
CA HIS A 99 4.22 -1.32 -9.69
C HIS A 99 3.57 -2.71 -9.50
N PHE A 100 3.14 -3.07 -8.28
CA PHE A 100 2.42 -4.32 -7.98
C PHE A 100 0.91 -4.09 -8.06
N THR A 101 0.42 -3.92 -9.29
CA THR A 101 -0.89 -3.31 -9.55
C THR A 101 -1.70 -4.01 -10.64
N LEU A 102 -1.31 -5.24 -11.00
CA LEU A 102 -2.13 -6.13 -11.83
C LEU A 102 -3.30 -6.69 -11.01
N GLU A 103 -4.28 -7.30 -11.68
CA GLU A 103 -5.45 -7.87 -11.01
C GLU A 103 -5.05 -8.99 -10.04
N GLU A 104 -4.12 -9.86 -10.44
CA GLU A 104 -3.57 -10.89 -9.56
C GLU A 104 -2.82 -10.30 -8.35
N ASP A 105 -2.15 -9.16 -8.52
CA ASP A 105 -1.48 -8.45 -7.43
C ASP A 105 -2.51 -7.93 -6.44
N PHE A 106 -3.61 -7.36 -6.95
CA PHE A 106 -4.68 -6.85 -6.11
C PHE A 106 -5.32 -7.96 -5.28
N ILE A 107 -5.64 -9.10 -5.90
CA ILE A 107 -6.20 -10.27 -5.20
C ILE A 107 -5.25 -10.76 -4.11
N GLN A 108 -3.95 -10.82 -4.38
CA GLN A 108 -2.95 -11.32 -3.43
C GLN A 108 -2.63 -10.33 -2.30
N LEU A 109 -2.47 -9.04 -2.62
CA LEU A 109 -1.91 -8.05 -1.71
C LEU A 109 -2.97 -7.29 -0.91
N LYS A 110 -4.22 -7.24 -1.38
CA LYS A 110 -5.27 -6.43 -0.72
C LYS A 110 -5.43 -6.79 0.75
N GLU A 111 -5.56 -8.07 1.05
CA GLU A 111 -5.77 -8.54 2.43
C GLU A 111 -4.51 -8.40 3.29
N LEU A 112 -3.33 -8.64 2.70
CA LEU A 112 -2.05 -8.41 3.38
C LEU A 112 -1.91 -6.93 3.78
N PHE A 113 -2.11 -6.01 2.84
CA PHE A 113 -1.96 -4.57 3.07
C PHE A 113 -3.05 -4.03 3.98
N TYR A 114 -4.29 -4.51 3.86
CA TYR A 114 -5.35 -4.15 4.79
C TYR A 114 -5.04 -4.63 6.22
N SER A 115 -4.53 -5.86 6.38
CA SER A 115 -4.07 -6.36 7.68
C SER A 115 -2.97 -5.48 8.27
N GLU A 116 -1.99 -5.08 7.47
CA GLU A 116 -0.90 -4.19 7.91
C GLU A 116 -1.37 -2.78 8.24
N LEU A 117 -2.38 -2.27 7.52
CA LEU A 117 -3.07 -1.03 7.86
C LEU A 117 -3.76 -1.14 9.23
N LYS A 118 -4.50 -2.22 9.50
CA LYS A 118 -5.18 -2.42 10.79
C LYS A 118 -4.20 -2.58 11.96
N LYS A 119 -2.98 -3.08 11.71
CA LYS A 119 -1.87 -3.13 12.68
C LYS A 119 -1.14 -1.79 12.84
N GLY A 120 -1.50 -0.76 12.08
CA GLY A 120 -0.79 0.53 12.05
C GLY A 120 0.60 0.46 11.43
N ASN A 121 0.97 -0.65 10.77
CA ASN A 121 2.24 -0.79 10.08
C ASN A 121 2.22 -0.08 8.72
N MET A 122 1.08 -0.07 8.03
CA MET A 122 0.91 0.61 6.73
C MET A 122 0.12 1.92 6.91
N PRO A 123 0.59 3.07 6.39
CA PRO A 123 -0.14 4.32 6.45
C PRO A 123 -1.42 4.26 5.61
N PRO A 124 -2.56 4.81 6.08
CA PRO A 124 -3.81 4.85 5.32
C PRO A 124 -3.67 5.46 3.93
N LYS A 125 -2.84 6.51 3.82
CA LYS A 125 -2.58 7.20 2.55
C LYS A 125 -1.88 6.29 1.54
N GLU A 126 -0.90 5.49 1.97
CA GLU A 126 -0.18 4.56 1.08
C GLU A 126 -1.09 3.43 0.63
N TYR A 127 -1.93 2.90 1.54
CA TYR A 127 -2.93 1.88 1.20
C TYR A 127 -3.91 2.39 0.14
N ALA A 128 -4.51 3.57 0.38
CA ALA A 128 -5.45 4.17 -0.55
C ALA A 128 -4.82 4.47 -1.92
N TRP A 129 -3.56 4.92 -1.94
CA TRP A 129 -2.87 5.25 -3.18
C TRP A 129 -2.58 4.01 -4.03
N TRP A 130 -2.11 2.94 -3.40
CA TRP A 130 -1.94 1.64 -4.04
C TRP A 130 -3.28 1.08 -4.53
N TYR A 131 -4.33 1.11 -3.69
CA TYR A 131 -5.65 0.58 -4.04
C TYR A 131 -6.22 1.27 -5.28
N ASP A 132 -6.22 2.61 -5.30
CA ASP A 132 -6.74 3.38 -6.44
C ASP A 132 -5.88 3.21 -7.68
N ARG A 133 -4.56 2.99 -7.53
CA ARG A 133 -3.68 2.66 -8.64
C ARG A 133 -4.05 1.32 -9.27
N CYS A 134 -4.33 0.29 -8.46
CA CYS A 134 -4.86 -0.99 -8.94
C CYS A 134 -6.19 -0.79 -9.67
N GLN A 135 -7.14 -0.05 -9.10
CA GLN A 135 -8.42 0.23 -9.75
C GLN A 135 -8.24 0.86 -11.12
N ARG A 136 -7.35 1.86 -11.24
CA ARG A 136 -7.04 2.49 -12.52
C ARG A 136 -6.51 1.50 -13.56
N ASN A 137 -5.61 0.60 -13.16
CA ASN A 137 -5.01 -0.39 -14.06
C ASN A 137 -6.00 -1.49 -14.46
N MET A 138 -6.92 -1.84 -13.57
CA MET A 138 -8.02 -2.78 -13.83
C MET A 138 -9.22 -2.13 -14.53
N HIS A 139 -9.12 -0.85 -14.92
CA HIS A 139 -10.21 -0.06 -15.50
C HIS A 139 -11.49 0.00 -14.63
N GLN A 140 -11.32 -0.02 -13.32
CA GLN A 140 -12.37 0.11 -12.32
C GLN A 140 -12.48 1.56 -11.81
N PRO A 141 -13.64 1.97 -11.28
CA PRO A 141 -13.78 3.26 -10.62
C PRO A 141 -12.80 3.44 -9.47
N ILE A 142 -12.23 4.64 -9.37
CA ILE A 142 -11.41 5.08 -8.23
C ILE A 142 -12.21 4.92 -6.94
N TYR A 143 -11.58 4.42 -5.88
CA TYR A 143 -12.28 4.01 -4.66
C TYR A 143 -12.11 4.99 -3.50
N PHE A 144 -10.90 5.51 -3.27
CA PHE A 144 -10.57 6.44 -2.16
C PHE A 144 -10.29 7.88 -2.62
N GLY A 145 -10.23 8.13 -3.92
CA GLY A 145 -9.94 9.45 -4.50
C GLY A 145 -8.49 9.90 -4.32
N GLN A 146 -7.56 8.98 -4.07
CA GLN A 146 -6.15 9.26 -3.80
C GLN A 146 -5.28 9.24 -5.07
N TYR A 147 -5.66 8.50 -6.12
CA TYR A 147 -4.95 8.40 -7.40
C TYR A 147 -5.73 9.04 -8.57
N THR A 148 -6.20 10.29 -8.41
CA THR A 148 -6.92 11.03 -9.46
C THR A 148 -6.67 12.54 -9.36
N ASN A 149 -6.88 13.25 -10.47
CA ASN A 149 -6.87 14.72 -10.52
C ASN A 149 -8.29 15.30 -10.56
N GLU A 150 -9.32 14.45 -10.44
CA GLU A 150 -10.71 14.86 -10.44
C GLU A 150 -11.01 15.76 -9.24
N LYS A 151 -11.83 16.79 -9.47
CA LYS A 151 -12.40 17.59 -8.40
C LYS A 151 -13.60 16.84 -7.83
N PHE A 152 -13.62 16.65 -6.52
CA PHE A 152 -14.71 15.98 -5.83
C PHE A 152 -15.79 16.98 -5.43
N CYS A 153 -17.05 16.66 -5.70
CA CYS A 153 -18.19 17.47 -5.29
C CYS A 153 -19.44 16.61 -5.03
N GLY A 154 -20.44 17.18 -4.34
CA GLY A 154 -21.73 16.54 -4.07
C GLY A 154 -21.63 15.16 -3.40
N ASP A 155 -22.50 14.23 -3.81
CA ASP A 155 -22.58 12.89 -3.23
C ASP A 155 -21.31 12.04 -3.43
N GLN A 156 -20.56 12.32 -4.50
CA GLN A 156 -19.30 11.63 -4.77
C GLN A 156 -18.25 11.96 -3.70
N LEU A 157 -18.17 13.24 -3.30
CA LEU A 157 -17.29 13.67 -2.21
C LEU A 157 -17.66 12.98 -0.89
N LYS A 158 -18.96 12.89 -0.59
CA LYS A 158 -19.46 12.20 0.61
C LYS A 158 -19.07 10.72 0.62
N LEU A 159 -19.30 10.01 -0.49
CA LEU A 159 -18.97 8.59 -0.63
C LEU A 159 -17.47 8.33 -0.46
N PHE A 160 -16.60 9.17 -1.02
CA PHE A 160 -15.16 9.05 -0.81
C PHE A 160 -14.78 9.27 0.66
N ASN A 161 -15.32 10.31 1.30
CA ASN A 161 -15.01 10.60 2.70
C ASN A 161 -15.48 9.50 3.65
N GLU A 162 -16.62 8.85 3.38
CA GLU A 162 -17.07 7.68 4.13
C GLU A 162 -16.04 6.53 4.06
N ARG A 163 -15.58 6.17 2.86
CA ARG A 163 -14.55 5.12 2.67
C ARG A 163 -13.20 5.50 3.29
N ARG A 164 -12.79 6.77 3.16
CA ARG A 164 -11.53 7.26 3.74
C ARG A 164 -11.56 7.19 5.26
N LYS A 165 -12.70 7.48 5.87
CA LYS A 165 -12.91 7.33 7.32
C LYS A 165 -12.74 5.89 7.80
N GLU A 166 -13.19 4.88 7.03
CA GLU A 166 -13.05 3.46 7.41
C GLU A 166 -11.59 3.01 7.59
N ILE A 167 -10.68 3.61 6.83
CA ILE A 167 -9.25 3.34 6.88
C ILE A 167 -8.46 4.35 7.71
N GLY A 168 -9.12 5.36 8.29
CA GLY A 168 -8.46 6.42 9.05
C GLY A 168 -7.68 7.43 8.19
N LEU A 169 -8.06 7.59 6.93
CA LEU A 169 -7.49 8.58 6.01
C LEU A 169 -8.25 9.91 6.12
N GLU A 170 -7.51 11.03 6.07
CA GLU A 170 -8.06 12.39 6.11
C GLU A 170 -9.13 12.61 5.04
N GLU A 171 -10.18 13.38 5.34
CA GLU A 171 -11.23 13.69 4.37
C GLU A 171 -10.69 14.53 3.19
N LEU A 172 -11.26 14.31 2.00
CA LEU A 172 -11.05 15.17 0.85
C LEU A 172 -11.77 16.49 1.07
N VAL A 173 -11.13 17.56 0.61
CA VAL A 173 -11.72 18.90 0.58
C VAL A 173 -12.25 19.15 -0.83
N GLY A 174 -13.53 19.48 -0.93
CA GLY A 174 -14.21 19.79 -2.19
C GLY A 174 -15.39 20.73 -1.95
N ASN A 175 -16.02 21.19 -3.03
CA ASN A 175 -17.22 22.01 -2.92
C ASN A 175 -18.45 21.09 -2.89
N LEU A 176 -19.32 21.21 -1.89
CA LEU A 176 -20.58 20.47 -1.84
C LEU A 176 -21.54 20.89 -2.98
N ASN A 177 -21.37 22.11 -3.49
CA ASN A 177 -22.10 22.60 -4.65
C ASN A 177 -21.23 22.39 -5.91
N CYS A 178 -21.57 21.39 -6.71
CA CYS A 178 -21.01 21.23 -8.05
C CYS A 178 -21.53 22.40 -8.92
N ILE A 179 -20.69 23.37 -9.27
CA ILE A 179 -21.00 24.39 -10.28
C ILE A 179 -20.31 24.00 -11.59
#